data_AF-A0AAV2PK82-F1
#
_entry.id   AF-A0AAV2PK82-F1
#
_cell.length_a   1.000
_cell.length_b   1.000
_cell.length_c   1.000
_cell.angle_alpha   90.00
_cell.angle_beta   90.00
_cell.angle_gamma   90.00
#
_symmetry.space_group_name_H-M   'P 1'
#
loop_
_entity.id
_entity.type
_entity.pdbx_description
1 polymer ?
#
loop_
_entity_poly.entity_id
_entity_poly.type
_entity_poly.pdbx_seq_one_letter_code
_entity_poly.pdbx_strand_id
1 'polypeptide(L)'
;DLTDAPKDLISKLLVVDPAKRYTVQEALCHNFFQIMTGWSLNVQTVCSQSPQQEKQHYKGQPFNPRRKFQFGIMCVRSMIRIQRLRYTPEPVSLAVTRIDPYRIKALRKVIDNCAFRVYGHWVKKGEGQDRAALFQNFPKVDYSDPPETRMLVSATA
;
A
#
# COMPACT_ATOMS: atom_id res chain seq x y z
N ASP A 1 21.84 -6.88 -31.94
CA ASP A 1 20.38 -6.82 -31.85
C ASP A 1 19.83 -7.62 -30.68
N LEU A 2 18.82 -7.09 -30.00
CA LEU A 2 17.97 -7.88 -29.10
C LEU A 2 17.00 -8.69 -29.97
N THR A 3 16.78 -9.96 -29.64
CA THR A 3 15.75 -10.80 -30.26
C THR A 3 14.36 -10.17 -30.15
N ASP A 4 13.49 -10.41 -31.13
CA ASP A 4 12.19 -9.73 -31.21
C ASP A 4 11.19 -10.22 -30.16
N ALA A 5 11.32 -11.46 -29.68
CA ALA A 5 10.43 -12.02 -28.65
C ALA A 5 10.43 -11.24 -27.31
N PRO A 6 11.58 -10.85 -26.72
CA PRO A 6 11.57 -9.97 -25.55
C PRO A 6 10.96 -8.60 -25.81
N LYS A 7 11.19 -8.01 -26.99
CA LYS A 7 10.63 -6.70 -27.36
C LYS A 7 9.11 -6.77 -27.49
N ASP A 8 8.59 -7.84 -28.10
CA ASP A 8 7.16 -8.08 -28.25
C ASP A 8 6.46 -8.33 -26.90
N LEU A 9 7.10 -9.04 -25.97
CA LEU A 9 6.56 -9.18 -24.62
C LEU A 9 6.47 -7.83 -23.89
N ILE A 10 7.52 -7.02 -23.97
CA ILE A 10 7.56 -5.71 -23.30
C ILE A 10 6.52 -4.75 -23.89
N SER A 11 6.33 -4.74 -25.22
CA SER A 11 5.36 -3.87 -25.87
C SER A 11 3.92 -4.17 -25.44
N LYS A 12 3.59 -5.45 -25.19
CA LYS A 12 2.25 -5.89 -24.76
C LYS A 12 2.01 -5.74 -23.25
N LEU A 13 3.07 -5.69 -22.45
CA LEU A 13 3.00 -5.37 -21.01
C LEU A 13 2.90 -3.87 -20.75
N LEU A 14 3.58 -3.05 -21.56
CA LEU A 14 3.66 -1.59 -21.39
C LEU A 14 2.67 -0.83 -22.29
N VAL A 15 1.42 -1.31 -22.37
CA VAL A 15 0.33 -0.63 -23.08
C VAL A 15 -0.34 0.42 -22.19
N VAL A 16 -0.63 1.60 -22.77
CA VAL A 16 -1.28 2.75 -22.09
C VAL A 16 -2.68 2.38 -21.61
N ASP A 17 -3.45 1.70 -22.45
CA ASP A 17 -4.78 1.19 -22.14
C ASP A 17 -4.69 -0.12 -21.34
N PRO A 18 -5.18 -0.16 -20.08
CA PRO A 18 -5.08 -1.35 -19.24
C PRO A 18 -5.92 -2.52 -19.76
N ALA A 19 -7.00 -2.27 -20.51
CA ALA A 19 -7.86 -3.33 -21.03
C ALA A 19 -7.17 -4.15 -22.14
N LYS A 20 -6.20 -3.56 -22.82
CA LYS A 20 -5.41 -4.20 -23.89
C LYS A 20 -4.08 -4.76 -23.39
N ARG A 21 -3.76 -4.56 -22.12
CA ARG A 21 -2.53 -5.05 -21.50
C ARG A 21 -2.64 -6.53 -21.25
N TYR A 22 -1.56 -7.26 -21.50
CA TYR A 22 -1.49 -8.68 -21.14
C TYR A 22 -1.77 -8.91 -19.66
N THR A 23 -2.62 -9.91 -19.41
CA THR A 23 -2.78 -10.49 -18.08
C THR A 23 -1.55 -11.31 -17.72
N VAL A 24 -1.40 -11.62 -16.43
CA VAL A 24 -0.27 -12.43 -15.94
C VAL A 24 -0.24 -13.81 -16.63
N GLN A 25 -1.40 -14.42 -16.84
CA GLN A 25 -1.50 -15.73 -17.49
C GLN A 25 -1.07 -15.65 -18.96
N GLU A 26 -1.56 -14.67 -19.71
CA GLU A 26 -1.18 -14.43 -21.10
C GLU A 26 0.32 -14.14 -21.25
N ALA A 27 0.89 -13.37 -20.33
CA ALA A 27 2.32 -13.07 -20.32
C ALA A 27 3.17 -14.32 -20.12
N LEU A 28 2.76 -15.23 -19.22
CA LEU A 28 3.46 -16.49 -18.97
C LEU A 28 3.41 -17.46 -20.17
N CYS A 29 2.34 -17.41 -20.95
CA CYS A 29 2.21 -18.20 -22.18
C CYS A 29 3.05 -17.69 -23.35
N HIS A 30 3.75 -16.55 -23.23
CA HIS A 30 4.50 -15.95 -24.32
C HIS A 30 5.75 -16.76 -24.71
N ASN A 31 6.07 -16.78 -26.02
CA ASN A 31 7.22 -17.50 -26.59
C ASN A 31 8.55 -17.21 -25.88
N PHE A 32 8.70 -15.99 -25.35
CA PHE A 32 9.85 -15.59 -24.53
C PHE A 32 10.10 -16.55 -23.35
N PHE A 33 9.06 -16.96 -22.62
CA PHE A 33 9.19 -17.87 -21.49
C PHE A 33 9.21 -19.34 -21.92
N GLN A 34 8.61 -19.68 -23.06
CA GLN A 34 8.64 -21.05 -23.60
C GLN A 34 10.06 -21.49 -23.98
N ILE A 35 10.88 -20.57 -24.52
CA ILE A 35 12.31 -20.83 -24.80
C ILE A 35 13.05 -21.26 -23.53
N MET A 36 12.66 -20.75 -22.37
CA MET A 36 13.29 -21.08 -21.09
C MET A 36 12.83 -22.44 -20.53
N THR A 37 11.61 -22.87 -20.86
CA THR A 37 11.07 -24.18 -20.44
C THR A 37 11.67 -25.37 -21.19
N GLY A 38 12.25 -25.17 -22.38
CA GLY A 38 12.97 -26.22 -23.13
C GLY A 38 14.21 -26.75 -22.42
N TRP A 39 14.71 -26.08 -21.37
CA TRP A 39 15.82 -26.56 -20.55
C TRP A 39 15.38 -27.23 -19.23
N SER A 40 14.12 -27.08 -18.83
CA SER A 40 13.62 -27.52 -17.51
C SER A 40 12.75 -28.78 -17.53
N LEU A 41 12.60 -29.47 -18.66
CA LEU A 41 11.90 -30.75 -18.67
C LEU A 41 12.63 -31.79 -19.52
N ASN A 42 13.47 -32.58 -18.85
CA ASN A 42 13.72 -33.96 -19.27
C ASN A 42 12.38 -34.71 -19.19
N VAL A 43 11.59 -34.67 -20.27
CA VAL A 43 10.74 -35.80 -20.63
C VAL A 43 11.22 -36.27 -21.99
N GLN A 44 11.99 -37.33 -21.91
CA GLN A 44 12.60 -38.09 -22.98
C GLN A 44 11.56 -38.48 -24.03
N THR A 45 11.67 -37.94 -25.25
CA THR A 45 11.26 -38.68 -26.44
C THR A 45 12.08 -38.22 -27.64
N VAL A 46 13.01 -39.09 -28.02
CA VAL A 46 13.48 -39.41 -29.36
C VAL A 46 12.77 -38.63 -30.47
N CYS A 47 13.51 -37.78 -31.17
CA CYS A 47 13.52 -37.74 -32.64
C CYS A 47 14.60 -36.76 -33.13
N SER A 48 15.56 -37.35 -33.82
CA SER A 48 16.54 -36.75 -34.71
C SER A 48 15.98 -35.57 -35.49
N GLN A 49 16.51 -34.37 -35.21
CA GLN A 49 16.95 -33.39 -36.20
C GLN A 49 17.29 -32.12 -35.43
N SER A 50 18.58 -31.82 -35.41
CA SER A 50 19.16 -30.61 -34.89
C SER A 50 18.87 -29.40 -35.79
N PRO A 51 18.21 -28.33 -35.30
CA PRO A 51 18.53 -26.99 -35.72
C PRO A 51 19.66 -26.49 -34.81
N GLN A 52 20.74 -26.04 -35.44
CA GLN A 52 21.90 -25.44 -34.82
C GLN A 52 21.46 -24.32 -33.85
N GLN A 53 21.48 -24.63 -32.55
CA GLN A 53 21.25 -23.63 -31.51
C GLN A 53 22.49 -22.75 -31.45
N GLU A 54 22.42 -21.60 -32.11
CA GLU A 54 23.34 -20.49 -31.87
C GLU A 54 23.27 -20.13 -30.38
N LYS A 55 24.32 -20.51 -29.65
CA LYS A 55 24.52 -20.10 -28.26
C LYS A 55 24.59 -18.58 -28.23
N GLN A 56 23.48 -17.92 -27.90
CA GLN A 56 23.48 -16.50 -27.61
C GLN A 56 24.35 -16.27 -26.36
N HIS A 57 25.62 -15.95 -26.62
CA HIS A 57 26.59 -15.59 -25.61
C HIS A 57 26.12 -14.29 -24.97
N TYR A 58 25.54 -14.38 -23.76
CA TYR A 58 25.18 -13.20 -22.98
C TYR A 58 26.47 -12.43 -22.69
N LYS A 59 26.74 -11.40 -23.49
CA LYS A 59 27.81 -10.45 -23.19
C LYS A 59 27.41 -9.80 -21.88
N GLY A 60 28.00 -10.27 -20.77
CA GLY A 60 27.79 -9.69 -19.45
C GLY A 60 27.95 -8.17 -19.56
N GLN A 61 27.01 -7.40 -18.99
CA GLN A 61 27.11 -5.96 -19.04
C GLN A 61 28.48 -5.53 -18.50
N PRO A 62 29.17 -4.59 -19.18
CA PRO A 62 30.45 -4.08 -18.68
C PRO A 62 30.25 -3.54 -17.26
N PHE A 63 31.22 -3.79 -16.39
CA PHE A 63 31.17 -3.32 -15.01
C PHE A 63 31.02 -1.81 -14.98
N ASN A 64 29.84 -1.34 -14.54
CA ASN A 64 29.56 0.07 -14.41
C ASN A 64 29.75 0.48 -12.93
N PRO A 65 30.88 1.11 -12.57
CA PRO A 65 31.19 1.42 -11.17
C PRO A 65 30.17 2.37 -10.56
N ARG A 66 29.62 3.32 -11.33
CA ARG A 66 28.60 4.26 -10.83
C ARG A 66 27.32 3.54 -10.43
N ARG A 67 26.81 2.62 -11.27
CA ARG A 67 25.61 1.84 -10.95
C ARG A 67 25.83 0.92 -9.75
N LYS A 68 27.01 0.29 -9.66
CA LYS A 68 27.36 -0.58 -8.53
C LYS A 68 27.49 0.20 -7.23
N PHE A 69 28.05 1.40 -7.27
CA PHE A 69 28.13 2.30 -6.12
C PHE A 69 26.74 2.79 -5.67
N GLN A 70 25.89 3.22 -6.61
CA GLN A 70 24.49 3.58 -6.33
C GLN A 70 23.72 2.43 -5.70
N PHE A 71 23.90 1.21 -6.22
CA PHE A 71 23.30 0.01 -5.65
C PHE A 71 23.81 -0.24 -4.22
N GLY A 72 25.10 -0.08 -3.96
CA GLY A 72 25.67 -0.14 -2.61
C GLY A 72 25.02 0.86 -1.66
N ILE A 73 24.83 2.11 -2.08
CA ILE A 73 24.11 3.13 -1.30
C ILE A 73 22.68 2.68 -1.02
N MET A 74 21.96 2.17 -2.02
CA MET A 74 20.59 1.67 -1.85
C MET A 74 20.55 0.51 -0.84
N CYS A 75 21.47 -0.45 -0.92
CA CYS A 75 21.57 -1.55 0.04
C CYS A 75 21.77 -1.03 1.48
N VAL A 76 22.70 -0.10 1.68
CA VAL A 76 22.96 0.50 3.01
C VAL A 76 21.72 1.21 3.54
N ARG A 77 21.07 2.04 2.70
CA ARG A 77 19.83 2.75 3.07
C ARG A 77 18.70 1.79 3.41
N SER A 78 18.55 0.72 2.63
CA SER A 78 17.57 -0.34 2.88
C SER A 78 17.84 -1.05 4.20
N MET A 79 19.10 -1.39 4.49
CA MET A 79 19.48 -2.03 5.74
C MET A 79 19.19 -1.14 6.95
N ILE A 80 19.53 0.15 6.87
CA ILE A 80 19.20 1.13 7.93
C ILE A 80 17.68 1.24 8.10
N ARG A 81 16.91 1.24 7.01
CA ARG A 81 15.43 1.30 7.06
C ARG A 81 14.83 0.04 7.70
N ILE A 82 15.38 -1.14 7.43
CA ILE A 82 14.99 -2.41 8.07
C ILE A 82 15.35 -2.42 9.55
N GLN A 83 16.55 -1.96 9.93
CA GLN A 83 16.94 -1.85 11.34
C GLN A 83 16.06 -0.87 12.11
N ARG A 84 15.65 0.22 11.47
CA ARG A 84 14.74 1.23 12.04
C ARG A 84 13.26 0.88 11.84
N LEU A 85 12.92 -0.30 11.33
CA LEU A 85 11.55 -0.69 11.02
C LEU A 85 10.64 -0.66 12.26
N ARG A 86 11.21 -0.94 13.43
CA ARG A 86 10.51 -0.84 14.73
C ARG A 86 10.09 0.59 15.10
N TYR A 87 10.75 1.59 14.52
CA TYR A 87 10.50 3.02 14.79
C TYR A 87 9.83 3.73 13.61
N THR A 88 9.72 3.09 12.44
CA THR A 88 8.95 3.64 11.33
C THR A 88 7.47 3.45 11.60
N PRO A 89 6.65 4.52 11.57
CA PRO A 89 5.21 4.36 11.67
C PRO A 89 4.73 3.47 10.53
N GLU A 90 3.86 2.50 10.84
CA GLU A 90 3.27 1.65 9.81
C GLU A 90 2.59 2.52 8.74
N PRO A 91 2.78 2.21 7.45
CA PRO A 91 2.07 2.91 6.39
C PRO A 91 0.58 2.76 6.64
N VAL A 92 -0.11 3.90 6.79
CA VAL A 92 -1.53 3.94 7.04
C VAL A 92 -2.27 3.33 5.85
N SER A 93 -2.96 2.20 6.08
CA SER A 93 -3.77 1.56 5.06
C SER A 93 -4.93 2.47 4.67
N LEU A 94 -5.00 2.83 3.38
CA LEU A 94 -6.09 3.65 2.83
C LEU A 94 -7.45 2.96 2.96
N ALA A 95 -7.49 1.63 2.81
CA ALA A 95 -8.72 0.86 2.95
C ALA A 95 -9.29 0.95 4.38
N VAL A 96 -8.43 0.81 5.40
CA VAL A 96 -8.83 0.92 6.81
C VAL A 96 -9.25 2.36 7.16
N THR A 97 -8.49 3.34 6.67
CA THR A 97 -8.76 4.77 6.89
C THR A 97 -10.10 5.20 6.33
N ARG A 98 -10.54 4.61 5.21
CA ARG A 98 -11.82 4.95 4.58
C ARG A 98 -13.03 4.45 5.37
N ILE A 99 -12.89 3.31 6.05
CA ILE A 99 -13.98 2.68 6.81
C ILE A 99 -14.09 3.30 8.22
N ASP A 100 -12.95 3.46 8.92
CA ASP A 100 -12.91 4.03 10.26
C ASP A 100 -11.67 4.95 10.42
N PRO A 101 -11.79 6.23 10.05
CA PRO A 101 -10.69 7.19 10.16
C PRO A 101 -10.38 7.56 11.63
N TYR A 102 -11.33 7.37 12.55
CA TYR A 102 -11.16 7.69 13.97
C TYR A 102 -10.33 6.65 14.72
N ARG A 103 -10.22 5.42 14.21
CA ARG A 103 -9.34 4.39 14.78
C ARG A 103 -7.87 4.81 14.81
N ILE A 104 -7.43 5.60 13.82
CA ILE A 104 -6.03 6.02 13.69
C ILE A 104 -5.82 7.34 14.44
N LYS A 105 -5.00 7.32 15.49
CA LYS A 105 -4.75 8.47 16.37
C LYS A 105 -4.29 9.73 15.62
N ALA A 106 -3.49 9.57 14.58
CA ALA A 106 -3.01 10.70 13.76
C ALA A 106 -4.16 11.37 12.99
N LEU A 107 -5.02 10.58 12.33
CA LEU A 107 -6.17 11.06 11.58
C LEU A 107 -7.21 11.68 12.49
N ARG A 108 -7.53 11.03 13.61
CA ARG A 108 -8.40 11.58 14.66
C ARG A 108 -7.96 12.99 15.06
N LYS A 109 -6.67 13.18 15.40
CA LYS A 109 -6.15 14.50 15.77
C LYS A 109 -6.33 15.53 14.67
N VAL A 110 -6.09 15.17 13.40
CA VAL A 110 -6.25 16.11 12.27
C VAL A 110 -7.71 16.49 12.09
N ILE A 111 -8.63 15.53 12.15
CA ILE A 111 -10.07 15.75 12.02
C ILE A 111 -10.58 16.62 13.17
N ASP A 112 -10.25 16.26 14.41
CA ASP A 112 -10.68 16.99 15.61
C ASP A 112 -10.12 18.43 15.63
N ASN A 113 -8.86 18.61 15.23
CA ASN A 113 -8.27 19.95 15.10
C ASN A 113 -8.96 20.78 14.02
N CYS A 114 -9.35 20.17 12.89
CA CYS A 114 -10.10 20.85 11.84
C CYS A 114 -11.48 21.28 12.35
N ALA A 115 -12.22 20.37 12.99
CA ALA A 115 -13.52 20.66 13.59
C ALA A 115 -13.42 21.78 14.64
N PHE A 116 -12.40 21.75 15.50
CA PHE A 116 -12.17 22.80 16.50
C PHE A 116 -11.81 24.15 15.87
N ARG A 117 -11.12 24.19 14.73
CA ARG A 117 -10.86 25.46 14.02
C ARG A 117 -12.14 26.12 13.50
N VAL A 118 -13.12 25.33 13.08
CA VAL A 118 -14.40 25.82 12.56
C VAL A 118 -15.34 26.16 13.72
N TYR A 119 -15.57 25.21 14.62
CA TYR A 119 -16.59 25.31 15.68
C TYR A 119 -16.03 25.72 17.04
N GLY A 120 -14.73 25.98 17.15
CA GLY A 120 -14.10 26.31 18.43
C GLY A 120 -14.62 27.61 19.05
N HIS A 121 -15.19 28.50 18.24
CA HIS A 121 -15.86 29.71 18.72
C HIS A 121 -17.18 29.42 19.46
N TRP A 122 -17.78 28.24 19.28
CA TRP A 122 -18.95 27.78 20.04
C TRP A 122 -18.56 27.14 21.38
N VAL A 123 -17.27 26.89 21.60
CA VAL A 123 -16.74 26.40 22.88
C VAL A 123 -16.26 27.58 23.70
N LYS A 124 -16.98 27.93 24.77
CA LYS A 124 -16.54 28.99 25.69
C LYS A 124 -15.55 28.42 26.70
N LYS A 125 -14.63 29.26 27.19
CA LYS A 125 -13.74 28.89 28.30
C LYS A 125 -14.45 29.25 29.60
N GLY A 126 -15.08 28.26 30.24
CA GLY A 126 -15.68 28.38 31.58
C GLY A 126 -15.49 27.09 32.36
N GLU A 127 -15.50 27.18 33.69
CA GLU A 127 -15.49 25.99 34.56
C GLU A 127 -16.72 25.13 34.24
N GLY A 128 -16.51 23.88 33.82
CA GLY A 128 -17.57 22.94 33.43
C GLY A 128 -17.77 22.71 31.93
N GLN A 129 -17.05 23.40 31.04
CA GLN A 129 -17.18 23.18 29.59
C GLN A 129 -16.14 22.21 29.04
N ASP A 130 -16.57 20.98 28.73
CA ASP A 130 -15.76 19.96 28.08
C ASP A 130 -15.72 20.19 26.56
N ARG A 131 -14.52 20.25 25.96
CA ARG A 131 -14.36 20.35 24.51
C ARG A 131 -14.93 19.12 23.79
N ALA A 132 -15.04 18.00 24.49
CA ALA A 132 -15.68 16.79 23.99
C ALA A 132 -17.19 16.97 23.76
N ALA A 133 -17.84 17.98 24.35
CA ALA A 133 -19.26 18.25 24.14
C ALA A 133 -19.60 18.56 22.67
N LEU A 134 -18.65 19.08 21.88
CA LEU A 134 -18.80 19.26 20.42
C LEU A 134 -19.10 17.95 19.68
N PHE A 135 -18.70 16.81 20.25
CA PHE A 135 -18.76 15.50 19.60
C PHE A 135 -19.70 14.52 20.33
N GLN A 136 -20.41 14.98 21.36
CA GLN A 136 -21.37 14.17 22.09
C GLN A 136 -22.71 14.17 21.36
N ASN A 137 -23.23 12.99 21.02
CA ASN A 137 -24.59 12.83 20.50
C ASN A 137 -25.65 12.73 21.61
N PHE A 138 -25.23 12.59 22.87
CA PHE A 138 -26.09 12.47 24.04
C PHE A 138 -25.52 13.29 25.21
N PRO A 139 -26.38 13.88 26.05
CA PRO A 139 -25.93 14.63 27.21
C PRO A 139 -25.12 13.73 28.15
N LYS A 140 -24.00 14.25 28.65
CA LYS A 140 -23.19 13.58 29.66
C LYS A 140 -24.02 13.44 30.93
N VAL A 141 -24.36 12.21 31.31
CA VAL A 141 -25.08 11.92 32.56
C VAL A 141 -24.04 11.90 33.68
N ASP A 142 -24.05 12.94 34.51
CA ASP A 142 -23.24 12.94 35.73
C ASP A 142 -23.89 12.01 36.76
N TYR A 143 -23.16 10.99 37.20
CA TYR A 143 -23.66 9.99 38.16
C TYR A 143 -23.77 10.51 39.61
N SER A 144 -23.71 11.82 39.82
CA SER A 144 -23.74 12.45 41.14
C SER A 144 -25.14 12.86 41.60
N ASP A 145 -26.16 12.79 40.74
CA ASP A 145 -27.52 13.14 41.15
C ASP A 145 -28.22 11.96 41.84
N PRO A 146 -28.74 12.13 43.07
CA PRO A 146 -29.48 11.10 43.77
C PRO A 146 -30.74 10.69 42.98
N PRO A 147 -31.20 9.43 43.12
CA PRO A 147 -32.23 8.84 42.27
C PRO A 147 -33.61 9.51 42.35
N GLU A 148 -33.87 10.37 43.34
CA GLU A 148 -35.17 11.02 43.55
C GLU A 148 -35.53 12.05 42.47
N THR A 149 -34.55 12.72 41.86
CA THR A 149 -34.82 13.75 40.84
C THR A 149 -35.22 13.17 39.48
N ARG A 150 -35.06 11.84 39.28
CA ARG A 150 -35.27 11.17 37.98
C ARG A 150 -36.74 10.93 37.62
N MET A 151 -37.66 10.93 38.59
CA MET A 151 -39.08 10.67 38.30
C MET A 151 -39.90 11.90 37.91
N LEU A 152 -39.41 13.12 38.16
CA LEU A 152 -40.19 14.34 37.90
C LEU A 152 -40.02 14.89 36.48
N VAL A 153 -38.94 14.55 35.78
CA VAL A 153 -38.65 15.13 34.44
C VAL A 153 -39.21 14.24 33.31
N SER A 154 -39.50 12.96 33.56
CA SER A 154 -40.12 12.07 32.56
C SER A 154 -41.65 12.18 32.49
N ALA A 155 -42.29 12.93 33.40
CA ALA A 155 -43.75 13.07 33.47
C ALA A 155 -44.30 14.31 32.75
N THR A 156 -43.45 15.13 32.13
CA THR A 156 -43.85 16.39 31.47
C THR A 156 -43.36 16.53 30.03
N ALA A 157 -43.17 15.41 29.32
CA ALA A 157 -42.97 15.38 27.87
C ALA A 157 -44.09 14.63 27.16
#